data_AF-A0A117M2H8-F1
#
_entry.id   AF-A0A117M2H8-F1
#
_cell.length_a   1.000
_cell.length_b   1.000
_cell.length_c   1.000
_cell.angle_alpha   90.00
_cell.angle_beta   90.00
_cell.angle_gamma   90.00
#
_symmetry.space_group_name_H-M   'P 1'
#
loop_
_entity.id
_entity.type
_entity.pdbx_description
1 polymer ?
#
loop_
_entity_poly.entity_id
_entity_poly.type
_entity_poly.pdbx_seq_one_letter_code
_entity_poly.pdbx_strand_id
1 'polypeptide(L)' 'GVTGGGTDGIPFQQKGIKMVPLALAVRYLHSETEYISIEDYDNLLRLMFLLSTELPV' A
#
# COMPACT_ATOMS: atom_id res chain seq x y z
N GLY A 1 -9.00 -2.63 7.58
CA GLY A 1 -9.42 -2.15 8.92
C GLY A 1 -10.91 -2.36 9.08
N VAL A 2 -11.36 -2.67 10.30
CA VAL A 2 -12.79 -2.96 10.60
C VAL A 2 -13.64 -1.68 10.71
N THR A 3 -13.02 -0.51 10.56
CA THR A 3 -13.67 0.80 10.46
C THR A 3 -13.23 1.49 9.16
N GLY A 4 -14.12 2.28 8.57
CA GLY A 4 -13.90 2.93 7.27
C GLY A 4 -12.67 3.83 7.28
N GLY A 5 -11.60 3.34 6.66
CA GLY A 5 -10.39 4.13 6.37
C GLY A 5 -10.38 4.59 4.91
N GLY A 6 -9.58 5.63 4.63
CA GLY A 6 -9.32 6.10 3.28
C GLY A 6 -8.01 5.54 2.72
N THR A 7 -7.85 5.60 1.40
CA THR A 7 -6.55 5.41 0.74
C THR A 7 -6.34 6.57 -0.22
N ASP A 8 -5.08 6.89 -0.53
CA ASP A 8 -4.73 7.90 -1.53
C ASP A 8 -5.20 7.51 -2.94
N GLY A 9 -5.64 6.26 -3.13
CA GLY A 9 -6.21 5.77 -4.37
C GLY A 9 -7.66 6.21 -4.63
N ILE A 10 -8.39 6.65 -3.61
CA ILE A 10 -9.82 6.99 -3.73
C ILE A 10 -10.10 8.04 -4.83
N PRO A 11 -9.36 9.18 -4.91
CA PRO A 11 -9.59 10.18 -5.94
C PRO A 11 -9.38 9.66 -7.38
N PHE A 12 -8.52 8.67 -7.56
CA PHE A 12 -8.26 8.05 -8.87
C PHE A 12 -9.37 7.06 -9.24
N GLN A 13 -9.78 6.23 -8.27
CA GLN A 13 -10.89 5.29 -8.44
C GLN A 13 -12.19 6.03 -8.78
N GLN A 14 -12.46 7.17 -8.15
CA GLN A 14 -13.62 8.03 -8.45
C GLN A 14 -13.61 8.59 -9.88
N LYS A 15 -12.44 8.67 -10.52
CA LYS A 15 -12.28 9.09 -11.93
C LYS A 15 -12.31 7.91 -12.91
N GLY A 16 -12.65 6.70 -12.44
CA GLY A 16 -12.69 5.49 -13.26
C GLY A 16 -11.32 4.89 -13.59
N ILE A 17 -10.25 5.37 -12.95
CA ILE A 17 -8.90 4.82 -13.15
C ILE A 17 -8.82 3.50 -12.38
N LYS A 18 -8.47 2.42 -13.08
CA LYS A 18 -8.20 1.13 -12.45
C LYS A 18 -6.95 1.26 -11.58
N MET A 19 -7.12 1.20 -10.27
CA MET A 19 -6.05 1.37 -9.30
C MET A 19 -6.21 0.39 -8.14
N VAL A 20 -5.11 -0.24 -7.76
CA VAL A 20 -4.98 -1.09 -6.58
C VAL A 20 -4.04 -0.39 -5.60
N PRO A 21 -4.53 0.15 -4.47
CA PRO A 21 -3.67 0.75 -3.47
C PRO A 21 -2.81 -0.34 -2.78
N LEU A 22 -1.50 -0.10 -2.69
CA LEU A 22 -0.56 -0.91 -1.93
C LEU A 22 -0.15 -0.15 -0.67
N ALA A 23 0.08 -0.86 0.43
CA ALA A 23 0.51 -0.26 1.70
C ALA A 23 1.40 -1.23 2.48
N LEU A 24 2.33 -0.67 3.27
CA LEU A 24 3.03 -1.41 4.31
C LEU A 24 2.16 -1.44 5.56
N ALA A 25 2.05 -2.60 6.21
CA ALA A 25 1.36 -2.70 7.48
C ALA A 25 2.14 -1.96 8.57
N VAL A 26 1.52 -0.94 9.16
CA VAL A 26 2.10 -0.15 10.25
C VAL A 26 1.29 -0.37 11.51
N ARG A 27 1.98 -0.68 12.62
CA ARG A 27 1.39 -0.75 13.95
C ARG A 27 1.54 0.60 14.64
N TYR A 28 0.45 1.04 15.29
CA TYR A 28 0.33 2.35 15.92
C TYR A 28 0.44 3.54 14.94
N LEU A 29 -0.15 3.38 13.74
CA LEU A 29 -0.23 4.45 12.74
C LEU A 29 -0.78 5.75 13.36
N HIS A 30 -0.11 6.88 13.11
CA HIS A 30 -0.35 8.21 13.69
C HIS A 30 0.10 8.44 15.14
N SER A 31 0.87 7.53 15.73
CA SER A 31 1.54 7.80 17.01
C SER A 31 2.92 8.44 16.80
N GLU A 32 3.52 8.96 17.87
CA GLU A 32 4.89 9.51 17.85
C GLU A 32 5.95 8.46 17.52
N THR A 33 5.64 7.16 17.69
CA THR A 33 6.53 6.05 17.36
C THR A 33 5.76 4.89 16.73
N GLU A 34 6.04 4.68 15.45
CA GLU A 34 5.41 3.65 14.64
C GLU A 34 6.31 2.42 14.48
N TYR A 35 5.69 1.26 14.24
CA TYR A 35 6.41 0.00 14.10
C TYR A 35 5.98 -0.72 12.84
N ILE A 36 6.96 -1.33 12.17
CA ILE A 36 6.76 -2.16 10.98
C ILE A 36 7.44 -3.51 11.17
N SER A 37 7.00 -4.51 10.41
CA SER A 37 7.78 -5.73 10.21
C SER A 37 8.81 -5.49 9.10
N ILE A 38 10.07 -5.85 9.35
CA ILE A 38 11.13 -5.79 8.32
C ILE A 38 10.85 -6.80 7.20
N GLU A 39 10.29 -7.97 7.54
CA GLU A 39 9.90 -8.97 6.55
C GLU A 39 8.80 -8.45 5.61
N ASP A 40 7.80 -7.74 6.14
CA ASP A 40 6.74 -7.14 5.32
C ASP A 40 7.28 -6.03 4.42
N TYR A 41 8.26 -5.26 4.91
CA TYR A 41 8.96 -4.26 4.12
C TYR A 41 9.69 -4.88 2.93
N ASP A 42 10.49 -5.93 3.16
CA ASP A 42 11.23 -6.61 2.10
C ASP A 42 10.30 -7.27 1.07
N ASN A 43 9.21 -7.89 1.53
CA ASN A 43 8.22 -8.50 0.67
C ASN A 43 7.45 -7.46 -0.17
N LEU A 44 7.08 -6.32 0.41
CA LEU A 44 6.43 -5.23 -0.34
C LEU A 44 7.38 -4.66 -1.39
N LEU A 45 8.65 -4.44 -1.05
CA LEU A 45 9.66 -3.94 -1.98
C LEU A 45 9.80 -4.90 -3.18
N ARG A 46 9.92 -6.21 -2.89
CA ARG A 46 9.99 -7.23 -3.94
C ARG A 46 8.76 -7.24 -4.83
N LEU A 47 7.56 -7.12 -4.25
CA LEU A 47 6.32 -7.03 -5.02
C LEU A 47 6.32 -5.79 -5.92
N MET A 48 6.70 -4.62 -5.41
CA MET A 48 6.77 -3.39 -6.20
C MET A 48 7.72 -3.51 -7.38
N PHE A 49 8.88 -4.16 -7.20
CA PHE A 49 9.81 -4.43 -8.30
C PHE A 49 9.22 -5.36 -9.36
N LEU A 50 8.55 -6.44 -8.95
CA LEU A 50 7.91 -7.35 -9.90
C LEU A 50 6.79 -6.65 -10.67
N LEU A 51 5.98 -5.82 -9.99
CA LEU A 51 4.92 -5.06 -10.65
C LEU A 51 5.45 -3.98 -11.60
N SER A 52 6.65 -3.42 -11.37
CA SER A 52 7.22 -2.39 -12.24
C SER A 52 7.97 -2.95 -13.44
N THR A 53 8.44 -4.20 -13.37
CA THR A 53 9.30 -4.80 -14.40
C THR A 53 8.63 -5.91 -15.19
N GLU A 54 7.71 -6.66 -14.58
CA GLU A 54 7.12 -7.87 -15.17
C GLU A 54 5.63 -7.72 -15.54
N LEU A 55 4.99 -6.59 -15.24
CA LEU A 55 3.60 -6.38 -15.68
C LEU A 55 3.57 -6.06 -17.18
N PRO A 56 2.92 -6.89 -18.02
CA PRO A 56 2.66 -6.51 -19.40
C PRO A 56 1.64 -5.37 -19.40
N VAL A 57 2.01 -4.25 -20.04
CA VAL A 57 1.14 -3.09 -20.27
C VAL A 57 0.13 -3.39 -21.37
#